data_AF-A0A945RER3-F1
#
_entry.id   AF-A0A945RER3-F1
#
_cell.length_a   1.000
_cell.length_b   1.000
_cell.length_c   1.000
_cell.angle_alpha   90.00
_cell.angle_beta   90.00
_cell.angle_gamma   90.00
#
_symmetry.space_group_name_H-M   'P 1'
#
loop_
_entity.id
_entity.type
_entity.pdbx_description
1 polymer ?
#
loop_
_entity_poly.entity_id
_entity_poly.type
_entity_poly.pdbx_seq_one_letter_code
_entity_poly.pdbx_strand_id
1 'polypeptide(L)'
;MSEEAFFKLCLRRFHNIGRSKDNFVKLLDFYNDEQLFSPVFIHEKQSYYSTFQVFNLFILEEFREKSLSLNSELQCGDWKQMLKANKEHLREENIEFSKLLKLLIAIQDYYLPEVMSDGRVGELRDYGTLILGGTFMCSKKRVVLSALQRYRNTAITAGKFKPKESLDSINLSVEEVVKWTKKVALILKGLNPLAHWHLVLKYVDFEKKQKLRGDALVAQDLHGIVDILFLFLKDLGEDLSKKGVRDAYDWFDLSKRAKTSHLPIWKERMYGEEIFTAPYKMLEFLTNEFNINPKPRAIIFTEGQEWKAISKLFAFMGYSPKLLGIEFRALGSDKLKYEKWIQFIEYMHEKQTYMFFLIDDENNARQARNKFKTKKNRINEHPHLKRTLDPLRIKIWGAKKKNSSFEEANFTNTEIVEAIKRQNKSNKITVKQVRDVRKNTSRKKGLIEAIVGRYGLKIRKEKLPEVLVDILIKKRTKRGGKRKTELEKIVCEIGQLVMFNHQPKGRDHQVQNFRTGFMG
;
A
#
# COMPACT_ATOMS: atom_id res chain seq x y z
N MET A 1 -7.54 10.98 30.87
CA MET A 1 -7.57 12.30 30.19
C MET A 1 -8.51 13.21 30.96
N SER A 2 -8.26 14.52 31.03
CA SER A 2 -9.20 15.47 31.65
C SER A 2 -10.55 15.48 30.91
N GLU A 3 -11.60 15.95 31.56
CA GLU A 3 -12.93 16.10 30.97
C GLU A 3 -12.91 16.91 29.66
N GLU A 4 -12.17 18.02 29.61
CA GLU A 4 -12.05 18.82 28.39
C GLU A 4 -11.38 18.04 27.24
N ALA A 5 -10.33 17.29 27.55
CA ALA A 5 -9.68 16.45 26.55
C ALA A 5 -10.61 15.33 26.07
N PHE A 6 -11.43 14.78 26.97
CA PHE A 6 -12.45 13.78 26.62
C PHE A 6 -13.58 14.37 25.77
N PHE A 7 -14.09 15.55 26.10
CA PHE A 7 -15.06 16.27 25.27
C PHE A 7 -14.54 16.50 23.84
N LYS A 8 -13.31 17.02 23.70
CA LYS A 8 -12.66 17.20 22.39
C LYS A 8 -12.50 15.87 21.64
N LEU A 9 -12.25 14.77 22.36
CA LEU A 9 -12.15 13.43 21.79
C LEU A 9 -13.51 12.94 21.24
N CYS A 10 -14.59 13.18 22.00
CA CYS A 10 -15.96 12.84 21.64
C CYS A 10 -16.48 13.66 20.45
N LEU A 11 -16.25 14.96 20.41
CA LEU A 11 -16.66 15.81 19.27
C LEU A 11 -16.12 15.35 17.92
N ARG A 12 -14.97 14.66 17.91
CA ARG A 12 -14.38 14.13 16.67
C ARG A 12 -15.08 12.86 16.17
N ARG A 13 -15.75 12.15 17.07
CA ARG A 13 -16.34 10.82 16.88
C ARG A 13 -17.84 10.86 16.75
N PHE A 14 -18.47 11.88 17.32
CA PHE A 14 -19.91 12.08 17.30
C PHE A 14 -20.23 13.41 16.65
N HIS A 15 -21.13 13.41 15.67
CA HIS A 15 -21.55 14.64 14.99
C HIS A 15 -22.50 15.50 15.83
N ASN A 16 -23.28 14.88 16.74
CA ASN A 16 -24.38 15.54 17.45
C ASN A 16 -24.29 15.47 18.98
N ILE A 17 -23.22 14.90 19.55
CA ILE A 17 -23.12 14.78 21.00
C ILE A 17 -22.83 16.14 21.62
N GLY A 18 -23.70 16.60 22.53
CA GLY A 18 -23.54 17.84 23.28
C GLY A 18 -23.03 19.01 22.43
N ARG A 19 -23.92 19.64 21.65
CA ARG A 19 -23.63 20.75 20.70
C ARG A 19 -22.71 21.85 21.25
N SER A 20 -22.63 22.00 22.57
CA SER A 20 -21.66 22.81 23.30
C SER A 20 -21.00 21.97 24.42
N LYS A 21 -19.83 22.42 24.90
CA LYS A 21 -19.14 21.80 26.06
C LYS A 21 -20.10 21.66 27.24
N ASP A 22 -20.83 22.71 27.58
CA ASP A 22 -21.77 22.71 28.71
C ASP A 22 -22.90 21.68 28.53
N ASN A 23 -23.42 21.52 27.31
CA ASN A 23 -24.43 20.51 27.03
C ASN A 23 -23.86 19.09 27.11
N PHE A 24 -22.61 18.90 26.72
CA PHE A 24 -21.92 17.63 26.87
C PHE A 24 -21.65 17.29 28.34
N VAL A 25 -21.20 18.26 29.13
CA VAL A 25 -20.98 18.08 30.58
C VAL A 25 -22.29 17.73 31.26
N LYS A 26 -23.37 18.47 31.01
CA LYS A 26 -24.72 18.15 31.53
C LYS A 26 -25.21 16.76 31.13
N LEU A 27 -24.84 16.30 29.93
CA LEU A 27 -25.16 14.95 29.47
C LEU A 27 -24.36 13.89 30.23
N LEU A 28 -23.06 14.12 30.45
CA LEU A 28 -22.24 13.23 31.27
C LEU A 28 -22.69 13.21 32.73
N ASP A 29 -23.02 14.36 33.31
CA ASP A 29 -23.56 14.48 34.66
C ASP A 29 -24.85 13.68 34.79
N PHE A 30 -25.77 13.82 33.81
CA PHE A 30 -26.98 13.02 33.76
C PHE A 30 -26.69 11.51 33.70
N TYR A 31 -25.78 11.07 32.83
CA TYR A 31 -25.41 9.65 32.80
C TYR A 31 -24.71 9.19 34.08
N ASN A 32 -23.97 10.06 34.75
CA ASN A 32 -23.32 9.75 36.03
C ASN A 32 -24.33 9.63 37.16
N ASP A 33 -25.28 10.58 37.26
CA ASP A 33 -26.37 10.56 38.24
C ASP A 33 -27.24 9.31 38.09
N GLU A 34 -27.47 8.87 36.86
CA GLU A 34 -28.23 7.65 36.56
C GLU A 34 -27.38 6.36 36.71
N GLN A 35 -26.08 6.48 37.02
CA GLN A 35 -25.10 5.39 37.14
C GLN A 35 -24.87 4.61 35.82
N LEU A 36 -25.03 5.29 34.69
CA LEU A 36 -24.84 4.76 33.33
C LEU A 36 -23.46 5.08 32.76
N PHE A 37 -22.76 6.08 33.31
CA PHE A 37 -21.42 6.46 32.87
C PHE A 37 -20.67 7.16 34.00
N SER A 38 -19.50 6.63 34.39
CA SER A 38 -18.68 7.25 35.44
C SER A 38 -17.25 7.49 34.93
N PRO A 39 -16.51 8.48 35.46
CA PRO A 39 -15.07 8.59 35.19
C PRO A 39 -14.33 7.32 35.64
N VAL A 40 -13.18 7.03 35.03
CA VAL A 40 -12.32 5.90 35.42
C VAL A 40 -11.83 6.07 36.85
N PHE A 41 -11.36 7.28 37.15
CA PHE A 41 -10.94 7.67 38.49
C PHE A 41 -11.12 9.18 38.66
N ILE A 42 -11.19 9.60 39.92
CA ILE A 42 -11.30 10.99 40.34
C ILE A 42 -10.05 11.28 41.17
N HIS A 43 -9.32 12.34 40.82
CA HIS A 43 -8.18 12.81 41.60
C HIS A 43 -8.42 14.26 41.99
N GLU A 44 -8.38 14.54 43.30
CA GLU A 44 -8.79 15.81 43.90
C GLU A 44 -10.23 16.20 43.49
N LYS A 45 -10.37 17.09 42.50
CA LYS A 45 -11.63 17.58 41.94
C LYS A 45 -11.74 17.36 40.43
N GLN A 46 -10.82 16.59 39.84
CA GLN A 46 -10.79 16.35 38.40
C GLN A 46 -11.20 14.91 38.07
N SER A 47 -12.17 14.79 37.16
CA SER A 47 -12.61 13.53 36.58
C SER A 47 -11.70 13.13 35.42
N TYR A 48 -11.24 11.87 35.43
CA TYR A 48 -10.39 11.33 34.38
C TYR A 48 -11.09 10.23 33.60
N TYR A 49 -11.07 10.40 32.27
CA TYR A 49 -11.68 9.47 31.33
C TYR A 49 -10.64 8.73 30.49
N SER A 50 -10.99 7.51 30.08
CA SER A 50 -10.21 6.68 29.15
C SER A 50 -10.73 6.82 27.72
N THR A 51 -9.87 6.62 26.73
CA THR A 51 -10.27 6.57 25.32
C THR A 51 -11.26 5.44 25.04
N PHE A 52 -11.21 4.35 25.81
CA PHE A 52 -12.14 3.22 25.67
C PHE A 52 -13.56 3.56 26.14
N GLN A 53 -13.74 4.60 26.96
CA GLN A 53 -15.08 5.02 27.40
C GLN A 53 -15.90 5.67 26.30
N VAL A 54 -15.26 6.10 25.20
CA VAL A 54 -15.99 6.56 24.03
C VAL A 54 -16.93 5.47 23.50
N PHE A 55 -16.55 4.20 23.59
CA PHE A 55 -17.43 3.10 23.18
C PHE A 55 -18.69 2.99 24.05
N ASN A 56 -18.59 3.13 25.37
CA ASN A 56 -19.77 3.13 26.24
C ASN A 56 -20.71 4.29 25.90
N LEU A 57 -20.11 5.47 25.71
CA LEU A 57 -20.86 6.66 25.33
C LEU A 57 -21.53 6.50 23.96
N PHE A 58 -20.88 5.80 23.02
CA PHE A 58 -21.47 5.46 21.73
C PHE A 58 -22.70 4.56 21.89
N ILE A 59 -22.64 3.51 22.71
CA ILE A 59 -23.80 2.64 22.98
C ILE A 59 -24.96 3.44 23.58
N LEU A 60 -24.68 4.29 24.57
CA LEU A 60 -25.71 5.12 25.21
C LEU A 60 -26.36 6.10 24.23
N GLU A 61 -25.57 6.72 23.35
CA GLU A 61 -26.10 7.63 22.32
C GLU A 61 -26.88 6.89 21.25
N GLU A 62 -26.43 5.71 20.79
CA GLU A 62 -27.18 4.90 19.82
C GLU A 62 -28.54 4.47 20.38
N PHE A 63 -28.59 4.09 21.67
CA PHE A 63 -29.83 3.79 22.35
C PHE A 63 -30.76 5.01 22.40
N ARG A 64 -30.21 6.17 22.74
CA ARG A 64 -30.95 7.45 22.77
C ARG A 64 -31.48 7.82 21.38
N GLU A 65 -30.68 7.69 20.32
CA GLU A 65 -31.10 7.99 18.94
C GLU A 65 -32.20 7.03 18.45
N LYS A 66 -32.07 5.72 18.71
CA LYS A 66 -33.12 4.74 18.39
C LYS A 66 -34.43 5.07 19.10
N SER A 67 -34.35 5.44 20.38
CA SER A 67 -35.50 5.85 21.18
C SER A 67 -36.20 7.08 20.59
N LEU A 68 -35.42 8.07 20.11
CA LEU A 68 -35.95 9.26 19.44
C LEU A 68 -36.58 8.94 18.08
N SER A 69 -36.04 7.98 17.33
CA SER A 69 -36.56 7.61 16.00
C SER A 69 -37.86 6.81 16.02
N LEU A 70 -38.11 6.03 17.07
CA LEU A 70 -39.31 5.19 17.20
C LEU A 70 -40.56 6.01 17.60
N ASN A 71 -40.35 7.21 18.15
CA ASN A 71 -41.39 8.07 18.69
C ASN A 71 -41.43 9.42 17.97
N SER A 72 -41.68 9.42 16.66
CA SER A 72 -41.73 10.65 15.84
C SER A 72 -42.80 11.66 16.27
N GLU A 73 -43.71 11.29 17.17
CA GLU A 73 -44.79 12.13 17.70
C GLU A 73 -44.52 12.73 19.10
N LEU A 74 -43.47 12.30 19.81
CA LEU A 74 -43.19 12.74 21.19
C LEU A 74 -42.08 13.80 21.25
N GLN A 75 -42.37 14.92 21.94
CA GLN A 75 -41.43 16.04 22.12
C GLN A 75 -40.17 15.66 22.93
N CYS A 76 -39.13 16.49 22.79
CA CYS A 76 -37.75 16.40 23.30
C CYS A 76 -37.55 16.07 24.82
N GLY A 77 -38.61 15.90 25.60
CA GLY A 77 -38.57 15.48 27.01
C GLY A 77 -38.62 13.97 27.27
N ASP A 78 -39.00 13.17 26.26
CA ASP A 78 -39.42 11.77 26.49
C ASP A 78 -38.28 10.75 26.52
N TRP A 79 -37.13 11.03 25.89
CA TRP A 79 -35.98 10.11 25.90
C TRP A 79 -35.42 9.87 27.31
N LYS A 80 -35.52 10.84 28.22
CA LYS A 80 -35.14 10.67 29.63
C LYS A 80 -36.08 9.68 30.35
N GLN A 81 -37.37 9.69 30.02
CA GLN A 81 -38.32 8.74 30.57
C GLN A 81 -38.09 7.33 30.02
N MET A 82 -37.78 7.20 28.73
CA MET A 82 -37.41 5.92 28.12
C MET A 82 -36.08 5.35 28.67
N LEU A 83 -35.08 6.20 28.90
CA LEU A 83 -33.85 5.79 29.60
C LEU A 83 -34.16 5.33 31.02
N LYS A 84 -35.05 6.02 31.74
CA LYS A 84 -35.51 5.58 33.06
C LYS A 84 -36.25 4.24 32.99
N ALA A 85 -37.05 4.00 31.95
CA ALA A 85 -37.76 2.74 31.74
C ALA A 85 -36.82 1.56 31.45
N ASN A 86 -35.69 1.81 30.78
CA ASN A 86 -34.67 0.80 30.46
C ASN A 86 -33.45 0.85 31.40
N LYS A 87 -33.55 1.62 32.49
CA LYS A 87 -32.43 1.99 33.35
C LYS A 87 -31.74 0.79 33.97
N GLU A 88 -32.50 -0.17 34.46
CA GLU A 88 -31.93 -1.35 35.11
C GLU A 88 -31.14 -2.21 34.11
N HIS A 89 -31.66 -2.41 32.89
CA HIS A 89 -30.91 -3.10 31.85
C HIS A 89 -29.61 -2.36 31.47
N LEU A 90 -29.68 -1.03 31.27
CA LEU A 90 -28.50 -0.22 30.95
C LEU A 90 -27.50 -0.16 32.11
N ARG A 91 -27.96 -0.22 33.37
CA ARG A 91 -27.10 -0.32 34.54
C ARG A 91 -26.36 -1.65 34.59
N GLU A 92 -27.06 -2.76 34.36
CA GLU A 92 -26.43 -4.08 34.27
C GLU A 92 -25.38 -4.10 33.15
N GLU A 93 -25.71 -3.60 31.96
CA GLU A 93 -24.77 -3.49 30.85
C GLU A 93 -23.56 -2.59 31.20
N ASN A 94 -23.79 -1.48 31.90
CA ASN A 94 -22.72 -0.57 32.32
C ASN A 94 -21.83 -1.19 33.41
N ILE A 95 -22.39 -1.98 34.33
CA ILE A 95 -21.61 -2.72 35.33
C ILE A 95 -20.70 -3.74 34.63
N GLU A 96 -21.24 -4.53 33.70
CA GLU A 96 -20.44 -5.46 32.90
C GLU A 96 -19.37 -4.71 32.08
N PHE A 97 -19.73 -3.57 31.48
CA PHE A 97 -18.78 -2.76 30.70
C PHE A 97 -17.69 -2.14 31.58
N SER A 98 -18.01 -1.72 32.81
CA SER A 98 -17.04 -1.17 33.76
C SER A 98 -15.94 -2.17 34.08
N LYS A 99 -16.29 -3.46 34.23
CA LYS A 99 -15.29 -4.52 34.38
C LYS A 99 -14.40 -4.64 33.13
N LEU A 100 -14.99 -4.64 31.93
CA LEU A 100 -14.22 -4.65 30.67
C LEU A 100 -13.30 -3.43 30.56
N LEU A 101 -13.78 -2.25 30.92
CA LEU A 101 -13.01 -1.01 30.89
C LEU A 101 -11.79 -1.08 31.82
N LYS A 102 -11.98 -1.58 33.05
CA LYS A 102 -10.89 -1.82 33.99
C LYS A 102 -9.86 -2.78 33.40
N LEU A 103 -10.31 -3.86 32.76
CA LEU A 103 -9.43 -4.81 32.09
C LEU A 103 -8.63 -4.12 30.98
N LEU A 104 -9.31 -3.42 30.06
CA LEU A 104 -8.67 -2.70 28.96
C LEU A 104 -7.60 -1.71 29.46
N ILE A 105 -7.89 -1.00 30.55
CA ILE A 105 -6.94 -0.06 31.17
C ILE A 105 -5.75 -0.79 31.78
N ALA A 106 -5.96 -1.94 32.43
CA ALA A 106 -4.90 -2.72 33.05
C ALA A 106 -3.95 -3.35 32.01
N ILE A 107 -4.45 -3.68 30.82
CA ILE A 107 -3.66 -4.41 29.81
C ILE A 107 -3.17 -3.54 28.66
N GLN A 108 -3.67 -2.30 28.51
CA GLN A 108 -3.39 -1.47 27.32
C GLN A 108 -1.89 -1.28 27.05
N ASP A 109 -1.05 -1.16 28.06
CA ASP A 109 0.39 -0.89 27.86
C ASP A 109 1.12 -2.05 27.16
N TYR A 110 0.57 -3.27 27.22
CA TYR A 110 1.14 -4.46 26.56
C TYR A 110 0.61 -4.69 25.14
N TYR A 111 -0.59 -4.20 24.83
CA TYR A 111 -1.30 -4.53 23.58
C TYR A 111 -1.53 -3.31 22.68
N LEU A 112 -1.86 -2.16 23.26
CA LEU A 112 -2.19 -0.94 22.52
C LEU A 112 -1.05 -0.48 21.59
N PRO A 113 0.25 -0.54 21.96
CA PRO A 113 1.33 -0.19 21.03
C PRO A 113 1.35 -1.03 19.75
N GLU A 114 1.02 -2.32 19.83
CA GLU A 114 0.94 -3.22 18.67
C GLU A 114 -0.31 -2.91 17.84
N VAL A 115 -1.46 -2.73 18.49
CA VAL A 115 -2.74 -2.43 17.83
C VAL A 115 -2.75 -1.05 17.15
N MET A 116 -2.08 -0.08 17.76
CA MET A 116 -1.86 1.25 17.20
C MET A 116 -0.65 1.32 16.26
N SER A 117 -0.08 0.20 15.83
CA SER A 117 1.02 0.24 14.85
C SER A 117 0.54 0.49 13.42
N ASP A 118 1.47 0.81 12.53
CA ASP A 118 1.29 0.74 11.07
C ASP A 118 1.65 -0.66 10.51
N GLY A 119 1.62 -1.68 11.36
CA GLY A 119 2.09 -3.03 11.05
C GLY A 119 3.61 -3.19 11.03
N ARG A 120 4.39 -2.11 11.19
CA ARG A 120 5.87 -2.15 11.23
C ARG A 120 6.42 -1.52 12.50
N VAL A 121 5.86 -0.37 12.89
CA VAL A 121 6.30 0.44 14.03
C VAL A 121 5.08 0.82 14.86
N GLY A 122 5.15 0.54 16.15
CA GLY A 122 4.19 1.01 17.15
C GLY A 122 4.75 2.17 17.96
N GLU A 123 3.87 2.87 18.67
CA GLU A 123 4.25 3.88 19.65
C GLU A 123 4.17 3.29 21.05
N LEU A 124 5.31 3.16 21.72
CA LEU A 124 5.36 2.90 23.14
C LEU A 124 5.33 4.24 23.87
N ARG A 125 4.39 4.39 24.79
CA ARG A 125 4.34 5.54 25.70
C ARG A 125 5.06 5.16 26.97
N ASP A 126 6.17 5.82 27.21
CA ASP A 126 6.87 5.71 28.48
C ASP A 126 6.22 6.71 29.45
N TYR A 127 5.38 6.18 30.35
CA TYR A 127 4.79 6.97 31.42
C TYR A 127 5.79 7.24 32.56
N GLY A 128 7.02 6.74 32.45
CA GLY A 128 7.96 6.59 33.56
C GLY A 128 8.97 7.71 33.78
N THR A 129 8.92 8.90 33.17
CA THR A 129 9.95 9.91 33.52
C THR A 129 9.58 11.39 33.30
N LEU A 130 9.77 12.17 34.38
CA LEU A 130 9.77 13.63 34.56
C LEU A 130 8.42 14.37 34.74
N ILE A 131 8.18 14.78 35.99
CA ILE A 131 7.36 15.94 36.36
C ILE A 131 8.31 17.14 36.46
N LEU A 132 8.29 18.05 35.49
CA LEU A 132 8.80 19.42 35.64
C LEU A 132 7.59 20.35 35.59
N GLY A 133 7.30 21.03 36.70
CA GLY A 133 6.22 22.04 36.78
C GLY A 133 4.79 21.50 36.66
N GLY A 134 4.53 20.25 37.04
CA GLY A 134 3.16 19.68 37.00
C GLY A 134 2.69 19.16 35.64
N THR A 135 3.56 19.17 34.62
CA THR A 135 3.26 18.62 33.30
C THR A 135 3.84 17.21 33.16
N PHE A 136 2.99 16.21 32.90
CA PHE A 136 3.43 14.85 32.55
C PHE A 136 4.10 14.86 31.17
N MET A 137 5.43 14.65 31.11
CA MET A 137 6.11 14.40 29.84
C MET A 137 6.08 12.91 29.50
N CYS A 138 5.05 12.48 28.76
CA CYS A 138 5.06 11.14 28.15
C CYS A 138 6.05 11.15 26.98
N SER A 139 7.22 10.50 27.13
CA SER A 139 8.11 10.33 25.99
C SER A 139 7.51 9.28 25.06
N LYS A 140 7.23 9.69 23.81
CA LYS A 140 6.80 8.77 22.75
C LYS A 140 8.03 8.12 22.14
N LYS A 141 8.15 6.81 22.26
CA LYS A 141 9.20 6.03 21.60
C LYS A 141 8.58 5.23 20.47
N ARG A 142 9.07 5.43 19.24
CA ARG A 142 8.70 4.60 18.09
C ARG A 142 9.53 3.33 18.13
N VAL A 143 8.86 2.18 18.19
CA VAL A 143 9.50 0.88 18.37
C VAL A 143 9.00 -0.08 17.29
N VAL A 144 9.90 -0.85 16.68
CA VAL A 144 9.52 -1.86 15.70
C VAL A 144 8.61 -2.92 16.33
N LEU A 145 7.60 -3.37 15.60
CA LEU A 145 6.55 -4.25 16.10
C LEU A 145 7.10 -5.55 16.71
N SER A 146 8.14 -6.13 16.10
CA SER A 146 8.82 -7.32 16.60
C SER A 146 9.50 -7.10 17.96
N ALA A 147 9.94 -5.88 18.27
CA ALA A 147 10.48 -5.56 19.59
C ALA A 147 9.37 -5.42 20.64
N LEU A 148 8.19 -4.88 20.27
CA LEU A 148 7.02 -4.83 21.16
C LEU A 148 6.52 -6.24 21.51
N GLN A 149 6.39 -7.11 20.50
CA GLN A 149 5.98 -8.51 20.70
C GLN A 149 6.98 -9.27 21.57
N ARG A 150 8.30 -9.10 21.33
CA ARG A 150 9.34 -9.69 22.20
C ARG A 150 9.25 -9.15 23.62
N TYR A 151 9.09 -7.84 23.80
CA TYR A 151 8.93 -7.24 25.12
C TYR A 151 7.75 -7.85 25.89
N ARG A 152 6.57 -7.96 25.25
CA ARG A 152 5.39 -8.60 25.85
C ARG A 152 5.68 -10.06 26.22
N ASN A 153 6.21 -10.85 25.29
CA ASN A 153 6.52 -12.25 25.55
C ASN A 153 7.52 -12.40 26.70
N THR A 154 8.58 -11.59 26.74
CA THR A 154 9.54 -11.58 27.85
C THR A 154 8.89 -11.18 29.16
N ALA A 155 7.98 -10.19 29.17
CA ALA A 155 7.25 -9.80 30.38
C ALA A 155 6.38 -10.95 30.91
N ILE A 156 5.72 -11.70 30.02
CA ILE A 156 4.93 -12.89 30.35
C ILE A 156 5.83 -14.00 30.90
N THR A 157 6.87 -14.39 30.16
CA THR A 157 7.78 -15.47 30.56
C THR A 157 8.53 -15.16 31.86
N ALA A 158 8.88 -13.89 32.10
CA ALA A 158 9.52 -13.45 33.34
C ALA A 158 8.53 -13.24 34.50
N GLY A 159 7.22 -13.50 34.30
CA GLY A 159 6.18 -13.31 35.30
C GLY A 159 5.92 -11.85 35.70
N LYS A 160 6.48 -10.87 34.95
CA LYS A 160 6.26 -9.43 35.15
C LYS A 160 4.87 -8.99 34.71
N PHE A 161 4.28 -9.71 33.75
CA PHE A 161 2.91 -9.56 33.34
C PHE A 161 2.23 -10.92 33.34
N LYS A 162 1.15 -11.05 34.10
CA LYS A 162 0.39 -12.30 34.19
C LYS A 162 -1.05 -12.03 33.74
N PRO A 163 -1.41 -12.38 32.49
CA PRO A 163 -2.73 -12.12 31.95
C PRO A 163 -3.87 -12.64 32.85
N LYS A 164 -3.68 -13.81 33.46
CA LYS A 164 -4.66 -14.42 34.37
C LYS A 164 -4.89 -13.60 35.64
N GLU A 165 -3.84 -13.08 36.27
CA GLU A 165 -3.99 -12.22 37.46
C GLU A 165 -4.72 -10.89 37.12
N SER A 166 -4.62 -10.41 35.88
CA SER A 166 -5.36 -9.23 35.41
C SER A 166 -6.87 -9.51 35.30
N LEU A 167 -7.28 -10.76 35.04
CA LEU A 167 -8.68 -11.18 35.07
C LEU A 167 -9.17 -11.36 36.51
N ASP A 168 -8.39 -12.09 37.31
CA ASP A 168 -8.75 -12.43 38.69
C ASP A 168 -8.94 -11.17 39.55
N SER A 169 -8.06 -10.16 39.38
CA SER A 169 -8.14 -8.88 40.12
C SER A 169 -9.39 -8.05 39.79
N ILE A 170 -10.07 -8.31 38.68
CA ILE A 170 -11.26 -7.57 38.22
C ILE A 170 -12.51 -8.45 38.32
N ASN A 171 -12.38 -9.69 38.79
CA ASN A 171 -13.44 -10.70 38.87
C ASN A 171 -14.18 -10.85 37.53
N LEU A 172 -13.40 -11.14 36.48
CA LEU A 172 -13.90 -11.32 35.11
C LEU A 172 -13.38 -12.64 34.55
N SER A 173 -14.30 -13.48 34.07
CA SER A 173 -14.00 -14.79 33.47
C SER A 173 -13.55 -14.67 32.02
N VAL A 174 -12.87 -15.68 31.51
CA VAL A 174 -12.48 -15.76 30.09
C VAL A 174 -13.72 -15.73 29.19
N GLU A 175 -14.80 -16.39 29.60
CA GLU A 175 -16.06 -16.46 28.89
C GLU A 175 -16.73 -15.08 28.78
N GLU A 176 -16.64 -14.26 29.83
CA GLU A 176 -17.09 -12.86 29.79
C GLU A 176 -16.24 -12.02 28.83
N VAL A 177 -14.91 -12.19 28.79
CA VAL A 177 -14.07 -11.51 27.79
C VAL A 177 -14.50 -11.91 26.39
N VAL A 178 -14.71 -13.20 26.14
CA VAL A 178 -15.16 -13.73 24.84
C VAL A 178 -16.52 -13.13 24.44
N LYS A 179 -17.48 -13.05 25.38
CA LYS A 179 -18.79 -12.42 25.19
C LYS A 179 -18.61 -10.95 24.80
N TRP A 180 -17.73 -10.22 25.49
CA TRP A 180 -17.45 -8.82 25.19
C TRP A 180 -16.78 -8.62 23.83
N THR A 181 -15.77 -9.42 23.49
CA THR A 181 -15.14 -9.37 22.16
C THR A 181 -16.19 -9.60 21.06
N LYS A 182 -17.10 -10.57 21.25
CA LYS A 182 -18.26 -10.80 20.36
C LYS A 182 -19.19 -9.61 20.26
N LYS A 183 -19.56 -8.99 21.38
CA LYS A 183 -20.46 -7.84 21.44
C LYS A 183 -19.86 -6.62 20.73
N VAL A 184 -18.60 -6.27 21.05
CA VAL A 184 -17.90 -5.14 20.42
C VAL A 184 -17.80 -5.35 18.90
N ALA A 185 -17.43 -6.55 18.48
CA ALA A 185 -17.32 -6.85 17.06
C ALA A 185 -18.69 -6.85 16.37
N LEU A 186 -19.78 -7.30 17.00
CA LEU A 186 -21.12 -7.20 16.41
C LEU A 186 -21.52 -5.73 16.17
N ILE A 187 -21.23 -4.84 17.12
CA ILE A 187 -21.49 -3.40 16.99
C ILE A 187 -20.66 -2.81 15.84
N LEU A 188 -19.37 -3.15 15.81
CA LEU A 188 -18.48 -2.78 14.71
C LEU A 188 -19.07 -3.18 13.35
N LYS A 189 -19.75 -4.33 13.22
CA LYS A 189 -20.41 -4.74 11.96
C LYS A 189 -21.40 -3.71 11.44
N GLY A 190 -22.25 -3.21 12.33
CA GLY A 190 -23.33 -2.30 11.98
C GLY A 190 -22.81 -0.92 11.63
N LEU A 191 -21.71 -0.50 12.25
CA LEU A 191 -21.17 0.84 12.12
C LEU A 191 -20.15 0.99 10.99
N ASN A 192 -19.30 -0.02 10.74
CA ASN A 192 -17.99 0.13 10.10
C ASN A 192 -18.05 0.58 8.63
N PRO A 193 -17.88 1.88 8.32
CA PRO A 193 -17.83 2.34 6.93
C PRO A 193 -16.48 2.00 6.27
N LEU A 194 -15.54 1.49 7.07
CA LEU A 194 -14.18 1.11 6.67
C LEU A 194 -14.07 -0.40 6.42
N ALA A 195 -15.18 -1.16 6.40
CA ALA A 195 -15.15 -2.62 6.29
C ALA A 195 -14.25 -3.11 5.15
N HIS A 196 -14.34 -2.48 3.97
CA HIS A 196 -13.49 -2.82 2.83
C HIS A 196 -12.10 -2.19 2.85
N TRP A 197 -11.89 -1.12 3.62
CA TRP A 197 -10.62 -0.36 3.68
C TRP A 197 -9.70 -0.82 4.80
N HIS A 198 -10.24 -1.55 5.78
CA HIS A 198 -9.57 -1.82 7.04
C HIS A 198 -8.23 -2.56 6.89
N LEU A 199 -8.11 -3.50 5.94
CA LEU A 199 -6.85 -4.20 5.67
C LEU A 199 -5.73 -3.26 5.24
N VAL A 200 -6.01 -2.23 4.44
CA VAL A 200 -5.03 -1.20 4.07
C VAL A 200 -4.76 -0.27 5.25
N LEU A 201 -5.81 0.15 5.97
CA LEU A 201 -5.69 1.04 7.12
C LEU A 201 -4.82 0.49 8.24
N LYS A 202 -4.69 -0.85 8.37
CA LYS A 202 -3.73 -1.49 9.28
C LYS A 202 -2.30 -0.99 9.05
N TYR A 203 -1.92 -0.78 7.79
CA TYR A 203 -0.59 -0.34 7.38
C TYR A 203 -0.43 1.18 7.27
N VAL A 204 -1.48 1.93 7.61
CA VAL A 204 -1.43 3.40 7.66
C VAL A 204 -0.86 3.82 9.01
N ASP A 205 -0.10 4.91 9.03
CA ASP A 205 0.39 5.49 10.28
C ASP A 205 -0.78 5.84 11.22
N PHE A 206 -0.65 5.49 12.50
CA PHE A 206 -1.68 5.72 13.49
C PHE A 206 -2.10 7.19 13.61
N GLU A 207 -1.16 8.13 13.52
CA GLU A 207 -1.49 9.55 13.57
C GLU A 207 -2.39 9.97 12.39
N LYS A 208 -2.25 9.29 11.24
CA LYS A 208 -3.13 9.50 10.08
C LYS A 208 -4.48 8.83 10.28
N LYS A 209 -4.54 7.62 10.84
CA LYS A 209 -5.81 6.96 11.21
C LYS A 209 -6.62 7.83 12.18
N GLN A 210 -5.94 8.49 13.12
CA GLN A 210 -6.61 9.40 14.04
C GLN A 210 -7.24 10.61 13.36
N LYS A 211 -6.92 10.94 12.09
CA LYS A 211 -7.57 12.04 11.35
C LYS A 211 -8.95 11.68 10.78
N LEU A 212 -9.38 10.42 10.87
CA LEU A 212 -10.76 10.02 10.60
C LEU A 212 -11.74 10.81 11.48
N ARG A 213 -13.02 10.82 11.11
CA ARG A 213 -14.09 11.50 11.86
C ARG A 213 -15.35 10.64 11.87
N GLY A 214 -16.23 10.91 12.84
CA GLY A 214 -17.52 10.23 12.95
C GLY A 214 -17.37 8.72 13.11
N ASP A 215 -18.29 7.98 12.49
CA ASP A 215 -18.38 6.52 12.48
C ASP A 215 -17.09 5.84 12.02
N ALA A 216 -16.34 6.44 11.09
CA ALA A 216 -15.07 5.89 10.63
C ALA A 216 -14.01 5.87 11.74
N LEU A 217 -13.93 6.93 12.54
CA LEU A 217 -13.00 6.97 13.68
C LEU A 217 -13.45 6.04 14.80
N VAL A 218 -14.76 6.00 15.08
CA VAL A 218 -15.32 5.06 16.07
C VAL A 218 -15.05 3.62 15.66
N ALA A 219 -15.33 3.25 14.41
CA ALA A 219 -15.03 1.91 13.89
C ALA A 219 -13.54 1.56 14.05
N GLN A 220 -12.63 2.50 13.76
CA GLN A 220 -11.20 2.28 13.94
C GLN A 220 -10.81 2.03 15.41
N ASP A 221 -11.46 2.70 16.37
CA ASP A 221 -11.22 2.46 17.79
C ASP A 221 -11.81 1.12 18.25
N LEU A 222 -12.98 0.72 17.73
CA LEU A 222 -13.59 -0.58 18.01
C LEU A 222 -12.77 -1.73 17.46
N HIS A 223 -12.21 -1.59 16.25
CA HIS A 223 -11.20 -2.53 15.73
C HIS A 223 -10.05 -2.68 16.72
N GLY A 224 -9.58 -1.56 17.29
CA GLY A 224 -8.52 -1.58 18.27
C GLY A 224 -8.88 -2.33 19.56
N ILE A 225 -10.10 -2.14 20.08
CA ILE A 225 -10.58 -2.87 21.25
C ILE A 225 -10.64 -4.38 20.95
N VAL A 226 -11.21 -4.78 19.81
CA VAL A 226 -11.30 -6.19 19.42
C VAL A 226 -9.91 -6.81 19.28
N ASP A 227 -8.97 -6.11 18.65
CA ASP A 227 -7.59 -6.60 18.49
C ASP A 227 -6.85 -6.72 19.84
N ILE A 228 -7.05 -5.78 20.78
CA ILE A 228 -6.50 -5.89 22.15
C ILE A 228 -7.04 -7.14 22.85
N LEU A 229 -8.35 -7.32 22.87
CA LEU A 229 -8.98 -8.46 23.54
C LEU A 229 -8.60 -9.79 22.87
N PHE A 230 -8.47 -9.81 21.54
CA PHE A 230 -8.00 -10.97 20.79
C PHE A 230 -6.57 -11.36 21.19
N LEU A 231 -5.64 -10.40 21.22
CA LEU A 231 -4.25 -10.66 21.63
C LEU A 231 -4.15 -11.09 23.10
N PHE A 232 -4.96 -10.49 23.96
CA PHE A 232 -5.04 -10.86 25.37
C PHE A 232 -5.52 -12.30 25.58
N LEU A 233 -6.62 -12.69 24.94
CA LEU A 233 -7.12 -14.07 24.98
C LEU A 233 -6.11 -15.07 24.39
N LYS A 234 -5.37 -14.67 23.34
CA LYS A 234 -4.30 -15.49 22.78
C LYS A 234 -3.19 -15.76 23.81
N ASP A 235 -2.76 -14.73 24.53
CA ASP A 235 -1.71 -14.84 25.54
C ASP A 235 -2.16 -15.59 26.81
N LEU A 236 -3.48 -15.71 27.05
CA LEU A 236 -4.06 -16.62 28.04
C LEU A 236 -3.96 -18.11 27.65
N GLY A 237 -3.56 -18.41 26.40
CA GLY A 237 -3.47 -19.78 25.88
C GLY A 237 -4.80 -20.33 25.37
N GLU A 238 -5.79 -19.47 25.15
CA GLU A 238 -7.13 -19.89 24.71
C GLU A 238 -7.14 -20.36 23.25
N ASP A 239 -7.88 -21.45 23.00
CA ASP A 239 -8.20 -21.89 21.63
C ASP A 239 -9.31 -21.00 21.06
N LEU A 240 -8.90 -19.83 20.55
CA LEU A 240 -9.80 -18.82 19.99
C LEU A 240 -10.69 -19.38 18.87
N SER A 241 -10.19 -20.37 18.13
CA SER A 241 -10.92 -21.00 17.04
C SER A 241 -12.17 -21.75 17.53
N LYS A 242 -12.03 -22.51 18.63
CA LYS A 242 -13.16 -23.21 19.28
C LYS A 242 -14.12 -22.25 19.97
N LYS A 243 -13.60 -21.16 20.55
CA LYS A 243 -14.43 -20.13 21.21
C LYS A 243 -15.12 -19.18 20.22
N GLY A 244 -14.85 -19.31 18.92
CA GLY A 244 -15.41 -18.46 17.88
C GLY A 244 -14.93 -17.01 17.97
N VAL A 245 -13.76 -16.79 18.56
CA VAL A 245 -13.11 -15.48 18.67
C VAL A 245 -12.15 -15.31 17.52
N ARG A 246 -12.21 -14.14 16.88
CA ARG A 246 -11.43 -13.80 15.69
C ARG A 246 -10.75 -12.45 15.89
N ASP A 247 -9.79 -12.12 15.06
CA ASP A 247 -9.29 -10.74 15.06
C ASP A 247 -10.36 -9.81 14.48
N ALA A 248 -10.16 -8.50 14.59
CA ALA A 248 -11.13 -7.52 14.11
C ALA A 248 -11.36 -7.62 12.57
N TYR A 249 -10.38 -8.19 11.86
CA TYR A 249 -10.38 -8.35 10.40
C TYR A 249 -11.28 -9.49 9.92
N ASP A 250 -11.37 -10.58 10.68
CA ASP A 250 -12.06 -11.82 10.26
C ASP A 250 -13.38 -12.05 10.97
N TRP A 251 -13.82 -11.10 11.79
CA TRP A 251 -14.96 -11.32 12.66
C TRP A 251 -16.23 -11.72 11.89
N PHE A 252 -16.46 -11.13 10.72
CA PHE A 252 -17.63 -11.43 9.86
C PHE A 252 -17.35 -12.44 8.76
N ASP A 253 -16.12 -12.89 8.66
CA ASP A 253 -15.69 -13.78 7.59
C ASP A 253 -15.98 -15.24 7.96
N LEU A 254 -17.18 -15.70 7.64
CA LEU A 254 -17.64 -17.07 7.95
C LEU A 254 -16.95 -18.17 7.11
N SER A 255 -15.93 -17.83 6.32
CA SER A 255 -15.22 -18.82 5.52
C SER A 255 -14.53 -19.88 6.38
N LYS A 256 -14.39 -21.08 5.79
CA LYS A 256 -13.64 -22.19 6.40
C LYS A 256 -12.20 -21.73 6.67
N ARG A 257 -11.65 -22.16 7.80
CA ARG A 257 -10.27 -21.87 8.19
C ARG A 257 -9.34 -23.03 7.87
N ALA A 258 -8.10 -22.74 7.52
CA ALA A 258 -7.07 -23.75 7.35
C ALA A 258 -6.68 -24.32 8.71
N LYS A 259 -6.46 -25.65 8.77
CA LYS A 259 -6.19 -26.37 10.02
C LYS A 259 -4.86 -25.97 10.66
N THR A 260 -3.88 -25.57 9.84
CA THR A 260 -2.50 -25.26 10.23
C THR A 260 -2.34 -23.80 10.64
N SER A 261 -2.80 -22.88 9.78
CA SER A 261 -2.64 -21.43 9.99
C SER A 261 -3.75 -20.80 10.84
N HIS A 262 -4.87 -21.51 11.01
CA HIS A 262 -6.12 -20.99 11.57
C HIS A 262 -6.64 -19.73 10.85
N LEU A 263 -6.16 -19.40 9.65
CA LEU A 263 -6.66 -18.29 8.85
C LEU A 263 -7.85 -18.70 8.00
N PRO A 264 -8.70 -17.75 7.61
CA PRO A 264 -9.59 -17.93 6.47
C PRO A 264 -8.86 -18.52 5.26
N ILE A 265 -9.40 -19.60 4.70
CA ILE A 265 -8.80 -20.27 3.53
C ILE A 265 -8.65 -19.30 2.36
N TRP A 266 -9.56 -18.34 2.18
CA TRP A 266 -9.42 -17.36 1.11
C TRP A 266 -8.24 -16.41 1.36
N LYS A 267 -7.91 -16.04 2.61
CA LYS A 267 -6.74 -15.20 2.90
C LYS A 267 -5.45 -15.94 2.57
N GLU A 268 -5.38 -17.21 2.96
CA GLU A 268 -4.22 -18.05 2.64
C GLU A 268 -4.08 -18.27 1.13
N ARG A 269 -5.19 -18.46 0.40
CA ARG A 269 -5.18 -18.50 -1.08
C ARG A 269 -4.78 -17.16 -1.69
N MET A 270 -5.31 -16.05 -1.19
CA MET A 270 -5.06 -14.72 -1.74
C MET A 270 -3.65 -14.22 -1.43
N TYR A 271 -3.09 -14.50 -0.26
CA TYR A 271 -1.83 -13.87 0.17
C TYR A 271 -0.71 -14.88 0.45
N GLY A 272 -1.02 -16.18 0.52
CA GLY A 272 -0.09 -17.24 0.88
C GLY A 272 0.05 -17.44 2.40
N GLU A 273 0.63 -18.59 2.79
CA GLU A 273 0.98 -18.86 4.20
C GLU A 273 2.08 -17.92 4.73
N GLU A 274 2.90 -17.37 3.84
CA GLU A 274 4.03 -16.49 4.18
C GLU A 274 3.61 -15.11 4.71
N ILE A 275 2.31 -14.79 4.78
CA ILE A 275 1.87 -13.50 5.35
C ILE A 275 2.32 -13.28 6.80
N PHE A 276 2.53 -14.37 7.54
CA PHE A 276 3.02 -14.30 8.92
C PHE A 276 4.51 -13.94 9.01
N THR A 277 5.30 -14.32 8.01
CA THR A 277 6.75 -14.09 8.00
C THR A 277 7.13 -12.87 7.17
N ALA A 278 6.29 -12.47 6.22
CA ALA A 278 6.54 -11.38 5.28
C ALA A 278 5.32 -10.46 5.07
N PRO A 279 4.93 -9.63 6.06
CA PRO A 279 3.80 -8.70 5.94
C PRO A 279 3.89 -7.75 4.74
N TYR A 280 5.10 -7.44 4.26
CA TYR A 280 5.31 -6.61 3.08
C TYR A 280 4.80 -7.27 1.78
N LYS A 281 4.75 -8.60 1.70
CA LYS A 281 4.16 -9.32 0.55
C LYS A 281 2.64 -9.12 0.50
N MET A 282 1.98 -9.14 1.65
CA MET A 282 0.55 -8.81 1.76
C MET A 282 0.30 -7.35 1.36
N LEU A 283 1.13 -6.41 1.85
CA LEU A 283 1.00 -4.99 1.49
C LEU A 283 1.14 -4.76 -0.01
N GLU A 284 1.99 -5.52 -0.70
CA GLU A 284 2.10 -5.46 -2.16
C GLU A 284 0.77 -5.82 -2.84
N PHE A 285 0.14 -6.93 -2.44
CA PHE A 285 -1.16 -7.35 -3.00
C PHE A 285 -2.29 -6.37 -2.66
N LEU A 286 -2.34 -5.89 -1.41
CA LEU A 286 -3.30 -4.87 -0.98
C LEU A 286 -3.14 -3.58 -1.77
N THR A 287 -1.92 -3.06 -1.92
CA THR A 287 -1.72 -1.82 -2.69
C THR A 287 -2.07 -1.98 -4.17
N ASN A 288 -1.98 -3.19 -4.73
CA ASN A 288 -2.48 -3.50 -6.08
C ASN A 288 -4.01 -3.50 -6.14
N GLU A 289 -4.68 -4.07 -5.13
CA GLU A 289 -6.15 -4.09 -5.04
C GLU A 289 -6.75 -2.69 -5.09
N PHE A 290 -6.13 -1.75 -4.38
CA PHE A 290 -6.53 -0.34 -4.30
C PHE A 290 -5.90 0.55 -5.39
N ASN A 291 -5.09 -0.02 -6.30
CA ASN A 291 -4.39 0.70 -7.37
C ASN A 291 -3.54 1.88 -6.87
N ILE A 292 -2.89 1.70 -5.70
CA ILE A 292 -1.99 2.68 -5.06
C ILE A 292 -0.54 2.17 -4.97
N ASN A 293 -0.23 1.01 -5.57
CA ASN A 293 1.14 0.48 -5.57
C ASN A 293 2.07 1.40 -6.39
N PRO A 294 3.13 1.96 -5.79
CA PRO A 294 4.05 2.85 -6.50
C PRO A 294 4.98 2.11 -7.48
N LYS A 295 5.02 0.77 -7.44
CA LYS A 295 5.92 -0.03 -8.27
C LYS A 295 5.59 0.14 -9.77
N PRO A 296 6.59 0.32 -10.63
CA PRO A 296 6.37 0.41 -12.08
C PRO A 296 5.73 -0.87 -12.62
N ARG A 297 4.83 -0.71 -13.59
CA ARG A 297 4.26 -1.82 -14.37
C ARG A 297 5.20 -2.28 -15.48
N ALA A 298 6.08 -1.38 -15.94
CA ALA A 298 7.16 -1.72 -16.84
C ALA A 298 8.38 -0.84 -16.64
N ILE A 299 9.55 -1.38 -16.95
CA ILE A 299 10.80 -0.64 -17.06
C ILE A 299 11.34 -0.81 -18.48
N ILE A 300 11.63 0.31 -19.12
CA ILE A 300 12.23 0.37 -20.45
C ILE A 300 13.67 0.84 -20.31
N PHE A 301 14.60 -0.04 -20.66
CA PHE A 301 16.03 0.23 -20.70
C PHE A 301 16.46 0.70 -22.09
N THR A 302 17.19 1.81 -22.13
CA THR A 302 17.90 2.30 -23.33
C THR A 302 19.40 2.38 -23.05
N GLU A 303 20.25 2.45 -24.07
CA GLU A 303 21.69 2.58 -23.85
C GLU A 303 22.07 3.94 -23.25
N GLY A 304 21.52 5.01 -23.81
CA GLY A 304 21.78 6.39 -23.44
C GLY A 304 20.51 7.18 -23.17
N GLN A 305 20.49 8.43 -23.64
CA GLN A 305 19.40 9.39 -23.41
C GLN A 305 18.23 9.25 -24.42
N GLU A 306 18.23 8.20 -25.25
CA GLU A 306 17.18 7.96 -26.26
C GLU A 306 15.80 7.82 -25.61
N TRP A 307 15.76 7.38 -24.34
CA TRP A 307 14.51 7.25 -23.58
C TRP A 307 13.67 8.53 -23.54
N LYS A 308 14.28 9.72 -23.62
CA LYS A 308 13.54 11.00 -23.67
C LYS A 308 12.72 11.11 -24.95
N ALA A 309 13.32 10.74 -26.08
CA ALA A 309 12.67 10.71 -27.37
C ALA A 309 11.58 9.63 -27.43
N ILE A 310 11.86 8.44 -26.87
CA ILE A 310 10.90 7.34 -26.80
C ILE A 310 9.69 7.73 -25.92
N SER A 311 9.93 8.32 -24.75
CA SER A 311 8.89 8.82 -23.84
C SER A 311 7.99 9.87 -24.52
N LYS A 312 8.60 10.79 -25.28
CA LYS A 312 7.85 11.78 -26.08
C LYS A 312 6.97 11.12 -27.14
N LEU A 313 7.47 10.06 -27.77
CA LEU A 313 6.70 9.31 -28.76
C LEU A 313 5.54 8.52 -28.12
N PHE A 314 5.73 7.92 -26.95
CA PHE A 314 4.64 7.28 -26.20
C PHE A 314 3.48 8.27 -26.02
N ALA A 315 3.77 9.47 -25.51
CA ALA A 315 2.76 10.50 -25.29
C ALA A 315 2.03 10.88 -26.58
N PHE A 316 2.76 11.04 -27.69
CA PHE A 316 2.16 11.32 -28.99
C PHE A 316 1.23 10.19 -29.48
N MET A 317 1.57 8.93 -29.17
CA MET A 317 0.77 7.76 -29.54
C MET A 317 -0.43 7.51 -28.61
N GLY A 318 -0.73 8.43 -27.68
CA GLY A 318 -1.85 8.33 -26.74
C GLY A 318 -1.55 7.55 -25.46
N TYR A 319 -0.29 7.15 -25.23
CA TYR A 319 0.14 6.45 -24.03
C TYR A 319 0.90 7.41 -23.13
N SER A 320 0.36 7.77 -21.98
CA SER A 320 1.11 8.55 -20.98
C SER A 320 1.99 7.60 -20.16
N PRO A 321 3.34 7.60 -20.32
CA PRO A 321 4.19 6.63 -19.63
C PRO A 321 4.06 6.72 -18.11
N LYS A 322 3.92 7.93 -17.58
CA LYS A 322 3.73 8.17 -16.14
C LYS A 322 2.45 7.53 -15.62
N LEU A 323 1.32 7.70 -16.33
CA LEU A 323 0.02 7.13 -15.92
C LEU A 323 -0.03 5.61 -16.11
N LEU A 324 0.70 5.07 -17.08
CA LEU A 324 0.85 3.63 -17.30
C LEU A 324 1.83 2.98 -16.32
N GLY A 325 2.53 3.75 -15.48
CA GLY A 325 3.58 3.23 -14.60
C GLY A 325 4.79 2.68 -15.37
N ILE A 326 5.15 3.30 -16.49
CA ILE A 326 6.35 2.99 -17.26
C ILE A 326 7.51 3.84 -16.74
N GLU A 327 8.54 3.18 -16.26
CA GLU A 327 9.80 3.79 -15.87
C GLU A 327 10.84 3.65 -16.98
N PHE A 328 11.56 4.72 -17.27
CA PHE A 328 12.67 4.69 -18.22
C PHE A 328 14.01 4.72 -17.49
N ARG A 329 14.95 3.86 -17.90
CA ARG A 329 16.31 3.85 -17.36
C ARG A 329 17.34 3.75 -18.47
N ALA A 330 18.43 4.49 -18.33
CA ALA A 330 19.61 4.26 -19.15
C ALA A 330 20.44 3.12 -18.52
N LEU A 331 20.94 2.22 -19.36
CA LEU A 331 21.91 1.20 -18.96
C LEU A 331 23.27 1.82 -18.62
N GLY A 332 23.58 3.01 -19.18
CA GLY A 332 24.85 3.68 -18.97
C GLY A 332 26.00 2.87 -19.57
N SER A 333 27.14 2.80 -18.88
CA SER A 333 28.29 1.98 -19.31
C SER A 333 28.05 0.47 -19.15
N ASP A 334 27.02 0.07 -18.39
CA ASP A 334 26.72 -1.33 -18.15
C ASP A 334 26.01 -1.97 -19.34
N LYS A 335 26.81 -2.64 -20.18
CA LYS A 335 26.34 -3.40 -21.34
C LYS A 335 25.33 -4.49 -20.93
N LEU A 336 24.36 -4.80 -21.81
CA LEU A 336 23.45 -5.93 -21.61
C LEU A 336 24.24 -7.25 -21.62
N LYS A 337 24.46 -7.81 -20.44
CA LYS A 337 25.07 -9.13 -20.22
C LYS A 337 24.07 -10.04 -19.52
N TYR A 338 23.82 -11.22 -20.09
CA TYR A 338 22.87 -12.20 -19.53
C TYR A 338 23.14 -12.46 -18.04
N GLU A 339 24.39 -12.71 -17.70
CA GLU A 339 24.84 -13.13 -16.37
C GLU A 339 24.57 -12.07 -15.29
N LYS A 340 24.59 -10.78 -15.66
CA LYS A 340 24.33 -9.66 -14.74
C LYS A 340 22.84 -9.41 -14.53
N TRP A 341 22.05 -9.53 -15.60
CA TRP A 341 20.67 -9.02 -15.63
C TRP A 341 19.62 -10.08 -15.32
N ILE A 342 19.93 -11.38 -15.49
CA ILE A 342 18.91 -12.43 -15.36
C ILE A 342 18.24 -12.45 -13.98
N GLN A 343 19.00 -12.34 -12.89
CA GLN A 343 18.43 -12.34 -11.53
C GLN A 343 17.52 -11.13 -11.29
N PHE A 344 17.91 -9.96 -11.80
CA PHE A 344 17.10 -8.76 -11.69
C PHE A 344 15.81 -8.87 -12.54
N ILE A 345 15.91 -9.41 -13.76
CA ILE A 345 14.75 -9.67 -14.61
C ILE A 345 13.80 -10.68 -13.95
N GLU A 346 14.33 -11.78 -13.40
CA GLU A 346 13.56 -12.81 -12.69
C GLU A 346 12.84 -12.20 -11.47
N TYR A 347 13.54 -11.41 -10.67
CA TYR A 347 12.96 -10.68 -9.55
C TYR A 347 11.84 -9.73 -9.99
N MET A 348 12.06 -8.92 -11.04
CA MET A 348 11.05 -7.99 -11.52
C MET A 348 9.85 -8.71 -12.16
N HIS A 349 10.07 -9.84 -12.83
CA HIS A 349 8.99 -10.67 -13.36
C HIS A 349 8.20 -11.40 -12.27
N GLU A 350 8.84 -11.85 -11.18
CA GLU A 350 8.13 -12.33 -10.00
C GLU A 350 7.17 -11.25 -9.47
N LYS A 351 7.67 -10.01 -9.46
CA LYS A 351 6.90 -8.80 -9.15
C LYS A 351 6.00 -8.34 -10.30
N GLN A 352 5.87 -9.07 -11.40
CA GLN A 352 4.95 -8.73 -12.50
C GLN A 352 5.19 -7.35 -13.12
N THR A 353 6.45 -6.92 -13.12
CA THR A 353 6.91 -5.73 -13.81
C THR A 353 7.56 -6.15 -15.13
N TYR A 354 7.06 -5.61 -16.25
CA TYR A 354 7.68 -5.89 -17.55
C TYR A 354 9.04 -5.24 -17.68
N MET A 355 9.96 -5.97 -18.32
CA MET A 355 11.32 -5.50 -18.57
C MET A 355 11.54 -5.45 -20.08
N PHE A 356 11.75 -4.26 -20.63
CA PHE A 356 12.06 -4.05 -22.05
C PHE A 356 13.47 -3.50 -22.20
N PHE A 357 14.23 -4.02 -23.15
CA PHE A 357 15.56 -3.55 -23.52
C PHE A 357 15.53 -3.07 -24.97
N LEU A 358 15.76 -1.78 -25.19
CA LEU A 358 15.79 -1.15 -26.51
C LEU A 358 17.23 -0.66 -26.76
N ILE A 359 18.03 -1.50 -27.40
CA ILE A 359 19.49 -1.35 -27.47
C ILE A 359 19.99 -1.38 -28.92
N ASP A 360 21.16 -0.80 -29.17
CA ASP A 360 21.79 -0.83 -30.49
C ASP A 360 22.42 -2.20 -30.75
N ASP A 361 22.71 -2.50 -32.01
CA ASP A 361 23.35 -3.77 -32.39
C ASP A 361 24.87 -3.73 -32.17
N GLU A 362 25.29 -3.50 -30.92
CA GLU A 362 26.69 -3.45 -30.52
C GLU A 362 27.02 -4.48 -29.43
N ASN A 363 28.32 -4.75 -29.22
CA ASN A 363 28.84 -5.32 -27.98
C ASN A 363 28.18 -6.62 -27.47
N ASN A 364 27.93 -7.60 -28.34
CA ASN A 364 27.34 -8.89 -28.02
C ASN A 364 25.84 -8.86 -27.61
N ALA A 365 25.11 -7.78 -27.88
CA ALA A 365 23.66 -7.68 -27.65
C ALA A 365 22.88 -8.89 -28.21
N ARG A 366 23.20 -9.33 -29.43
CA ARG A 366 22.61 -10.54 -30.05
C ARG A 366 22.91 -11.82 -29.28
N GLN A 367 24.15 -11.97 -28.79
CA GLN A 367 24.53 -13.14 -28.00
C GLN A 367 23.79 -13.15 -26.66
N ALA A 368 23.66 -11.99 -26.00
CA ALA A 368 22.87 -11.86 -24.77
C ALA A 368 21.40 -12.22 -25.02
N ARG A 369 20.76 -11.65 -26.06
CA ARG A 369 19.38 -12.00 -26.46
C ARG A 369 19.21 -13.50 -26.72
N ASN A 370 20.17 -14.12 -27.41
CA ASN A 370 20.14 -15.56 -27.66
C ASN A 370 20.28 -16.37 -26.37
N LYS A 371 21.16 -15.96 -25.44
CA LYS A 371 21.29 -16.61 -24.12
C LYS A 371 19.99 -16.52 -23.30
N PHE A 372 19.30 -15.37 -23.32
CA PHE A 372 17.99 -15.20 -22.68
C PHE A 372 16.92 -16.13 -23.28
N LYS A 373 17.05 -16.48 -24.56
CA LYS A 373 16.14 -17.41 -25.24
C LYS A 373 16.42 -18.88 -24.90
N THR A 374 17.68 -19.26 -24.75
CA THR A 374 18.10 -20.68 -24.73
C THR A 374 18.39 -21.24 -23.34
N LYS A 375 18.83 -20.44 -22.36
CA LYS A 375 19.20 -20.95 -21.03
C LYS A 375 17.96 -21.07 -20.14
N LYS A 376 17.45 -22.30 -19.99
CA LYS A 376 16.29 -22.64 -19.15
C LYS A 376 16.62 -23.14 -17.73
N ASN A 377 17.90 -23.27 -17.35
CA ASN A 377 18.32 -24.19 -16.27
C ASN A 377 18.66 -23.50 -14.93
N ARG A 378 17.67 -23.03 -14.16
CA ARG A 378 17.86 -22.59 -12.76
C ARG A 378 16.64 -22.89 -11.90
N ILE A 379 16.67 -23.89 -11.01
CA ILE A 379 15.55 -24.21 -10.09
C ILE A 379 15.06 -22.92 -9.40
N ASN A 380 13.76 -22.64 -9.50
CA ASN A 380 13.14 -21.40 -9.02
C ASN A 380 12.43 -21.68 -7.69
N GLU A 381 12.32 -20.64 -6.85
CA GLU A 381 11.35 -20.63 -5.74
C GLU A 381 9.90 -20.67 -6.26
N HIS A 382 9.65 -20.15 -7.48
CA HIS A 382 8.34 -20.12 -8.13
C HIS A 382 8.25 -21.07 -9.33
N PRO A 383 7.64 -22.27 -9.17
CA PRO A 383 7.66 -23.32 -10.20
C PRO A 383 6.90 -22.97 -11.49
N HIS A 384 6.00 -21.98 -11.47
CA HIS A 384 5.20 -21.59 -12.63
C HIS A 384 5.77 -20.43 -13.44
N LEU A 385 6.79 -19.73 -12.96
CA LEU A 385 7.38 -18.59 -13.66
C LEU A 385 8.27 -19.07 -14.82
N LYS A 386 7.88 -18.74 -16.06
CA LYS A 386 8.72 -19.00 -17.25
C LYS A 386 9.99 -18.16 -17.19
N ARG A 387 11.15 -18.82 -17.34
CA ARG A 387 12.50 -18.24 -17.14
C ARG A 387 13.04 -17.45 -18.34
N THR A 388 12.38 -17.55 -19.48
CA THR A 388 12.84 -16.88 -20.69
C THR A 388 12.22 -15.50 -20.75
N LEU A 389 13.06 -14.46 -20.78
CA LEU A 389 12.60 -13.15 -21.22
C LEU A 389 12.17 -13.31 -22.69
N ASP A 390 10.89 -13.03 -22.97
CA ASP A 390 10.38 -13.06 -24.34
C ASP A 390 11.32 -12.27 -25.25
N PRO A 391 11.88 -12.86 -26.33
CA PRO A 391 12.74 -12.16 -27.27
C PRO A 391 12.14 -10.89 -27.85
N LEU A 392 10.82 -10.71 -27.83
CA LEU A 392 10.12 -9.48 -28.23
C LEU A 392 10.41 -8.32 -27.27
N ARG A 393 10.79 -8.61 -26.02
CA ARG A 393 11.14 -7.60 -25.01
C ARG A 393 12.58 -7.12 -25.10
N ILE A 394 13.45 -7.83 -25.83
CA ILE A 394 14.78 -7.35 -26.19
C ILE A 394 14.74 -6.91 -27.66
N LYS A 395 14.58 -5.60 -27.87
CA LYS A 395 14.73 -5.01 -29.19
C LYS A 395 16.18 -4.59 -29.42
N ILE A 396 16.75 -5.15 -30.47
CA ILE A 396 18.04 -4.72 -31.01
C ILE A 396 17.76 -3.91 -32.29
N TRP A 397 18.20 -2.66 -32.33
CA TRP A 397 17.97 -1.77 -33.46
C TRP A 397 18.68 -2.30 -34.72
N GLY A 398 17.92 -2.34 -35.82
CA GLY A 398 18.43 -2.80 -37.11
C GLY A 398 19.00 -4.21 -37.11
N ALA A 399 18.42 -5.16 -36.35
CA ALA A 399 18.86 -6.57 -36.28
C ALA A 399 19.14 -7.29 -37.63
N LYS A 400 18.66 -6.74 -38.77
CA LYS A 400 18.97 -7.22 -40.13
C LYS A 400 20.27 -6.67 -40.73
N LYS A 401 20.86 -5.62 -40.16
CA LYS A 401 22.08 -4.92 -40.61
C LYS A 401 23.04 -4.77 -39.43
N LYS A 402 24.27 -5.29 -39.56
CA LYS A 402 25.29 -5.14 -38.51
C LYS A 402 25.59 -3.65 -38.25
N ASN A 403 25.82 -3.30 -37.00
CA ASN A 403 26.19 -1.95 -36.52
C ASN A 403 25.13 -0.88 -36.80
N SER A 404 23.85 -1.25 -36.79
CA SER A 404 22.77 -0.28 -36.89
C SER A 404 22.53 0.40 -35.55
N SER A 405 22.53 1.73 -35.58
CA SER A 405 22.15 2.58 -34.44
C SER A 405 20.65 2.88 -34.40
N PHE A 406 20.16 3.38 -33.26
CA PHE A 406 18.81 3.91 -33.08
C PHE A 406 18.40 4.86 -34.22
N GLU A 407 19.26 5.81 -34.59
CA GLU A 407 18.98 6.77 -35.66
C GLU A 407 18.89 6.09 -37.03
N GLU A 408 19.74 5.09 -37.26
CA GLU A 408 19.78 4.34 -38.51
C GLU A 408 18.58 3.46 -38.77
N ALA A 409 18.12 2.78 -37.72
CA ALA A 409 16.99 1.88 -37.80
C ALA A 409 15.67 2.63 -38.02
N ASN A 410 15.54 3.82 -37.42
CA ASN A 410 14.24 4.47 -37.27
C ASN A 410 14.01 5.68 -38.17
N PHE A 411 15.08 6.31 -38.70
CA PHE A 411 14.96 7.57 -39.42
C PHE A 411 15.61 7.54 -40.81
N THR A 412 14.97 8.25 -41.74
CA THR A 412 15.44 8.43 -43.10
C THR A 412 16.60 9.43 -43.18
N ASN A 413 17.40 9.36 -44.24
CA ASN A 413 18.52 10.30 -44.42
C ASN A 413 18.06 11.76 -44.46
N THR A 414 16.86 12.03 -44.99
CA THR A 414 16.27 13.37 -45.02
C THR A 414 15.94 13.88 -43.62
N GLU A 415 15.41 13.02 -42.76
CA GLU A 415 15.08 13.36 -41.36
C GLU A 415 16.36 13.59 -40.55
N ILE A 416 17.42 12.79 -40.78
CA ILE A 416 18.72 12.98 -40.14
C ILE A 416 19.37 14.31 -40.56
N VAL A 417 19.36 14.64 -41.85
CA VAL A 417 19.87 15.93 -42.33
C VAL A 417 19.10 17.08 -41.71
N GLU A 418 17.77 17.00 -41.67
CA GLU A 418 16.93 18.03 -41.05
C GLU A 418 17.25 18.18 -39.56
N ALA A 419 17.40 17.08 -38.83
CA ALA A 419 17.75 17.10 -37.41
C ALA A 419 19.11 17.75 -37.15
N ILE A 420 20.12 17.38 -37.94
CA ILE A 420 21.47 17.96 -37.85
C ILE A 420 21.42 19.47 -38.15
N LYS A 421 20.71 19.89 -39.20
CA LYS A 421 20.57 21.32 -39.56
C LYS A 421 19.86 22.13 -38.47
N ARG A 422 18.91 21.55 -37.74
CA ARG A 422 18.26 22.22 -36.61
C ARG A 422 19.21 22.50 -35.45
N GLN A 423 20.21 21.63 -35.23
CA GLN A 423 21.22 21.84 -34.20
C GLN A 423 22.43 22.65 -34.68
N ASN A 424 22.73 22.60 -35.97
CA ASN A 424 23.89 23.24 -36.58
C ASN A 424 23.48 24.03 -37.84
N LYS A 425 23.09 25.30 -37.64
CA LYS A 425 22.54 26.17 -38.68
C LYS A 425 23.57 26.58 -39.75
N SER A 426 24.87 26.51 -39.45
CA SER A 426 25.94 27.02 -40.32
C SER A 426 26.42 26.03 -41.38
N ASN A 427 26.12 24.72 -41.26
CA ASN A 427 26.70 23.70 -42.14
C ASN A 427 25.73 23.13 -43.20
N LYS A 428 26.22 23.03 -44.45
CA LYS A 428 25.51 22.51 -45.64
C LYS A 428 25.55 20.98 -45.74
N ILE A 429 25.27 20.23 -44.66
CA ILE A 429 25.19 18.78 -44.78
C ILE A 429 24.04 18.38 -45.72
N THR A 430 24.31 17.46 -46.64
CA THR A 430 23.39 17.01 -47.69
C THR A 430 22.93 15.57 -47.47
N VAL A 431 21.80 15.21 -48.08
CA VAL A 431 21.24 13.86 -48.04
C VAL A 431 22.20 12.84 -48.69
N LYS A 432 22.93 13.26 -49.74
CA LYS A 432 23.94 12.45 -50.40
C LYS A 432 25.08 12.10 -49.44
N GLN A 433 25.62 13.07 -48.72
CA GLN A 433 26.67 12.85 -47.72
C GLN A 433 26.23 11.87 -46.61
N VAL A 434 25.02 12.03 -46.05
CA VAL A 434 24.49 11.08 -45.05
C VAL A 434 24.31 9.69 -45.64
N ARG A 435 23.83 9.60 -46.90
CA ARG A 435 23.69 8.32 -47.62
C ARG A 435 25.03 7.63 -47.81
N ASP A 436 26.06 8.37 -48.20
CA ASP A 436 27.39 7.84 -48.48
C ASP A 436 28.04 7.32 -47.19
N VAL A 437 27.89 8.03 -46.07
CA VAL A 437 28.35 7.54 -44.76
C VAL A 437 27.55 6.30 -44.33
N ARG A 438 26.22 6.30 -44.48
CA ARG A 438 25.36 5.15 -44.11
C ARG A 438 25.66 3.89 -44.94
N LYS A 439 26.04 4.04 -46.22
CA LYS A 439 26.43 2.93 -47.10
C LYS A 439 27.78 2.32 -46.75
N ASN A 440 28.66 3.06 -46.07
CA ASN A 440 29.94 2.53 -45.63
C ASN A 440 29.73 1.52 -44.50
N THR A 441 29.81 0.22 -44.82
CA THR A 441 29.64 -0.89 -43.86
C THR A 441 30.86 -1.11 -42.96
N SER A 442 32.02 -0.54 -43.33
CA SER A 442 33.29 -0.71 -42.60
C SER A 442 33.51 0.34 -41.50
N ARG A 443 32.45 1.02 -41.06
CA ARG A 443 32.55 2.07 -40.03
C ARG A 443 32.89 1.47 -38.66
N LYS A 444 33.89 2.07 -38.00
CA LYS A 444 34.28 1.77 -36.61
C LYS A 444 33.45 2.54 -35.56
N LYS A 445 32.69 3.55 -35.97
CA LYS A 445 31.87 4.43 -35.12
C LYS A 445 30.43 4.45 -35.61
N GLY A 446 29.48 4.78 -34.73
CA GLY A 446 28.05 4.93 -35.09
C GLY A 446 27.84 6.00 -36.18
N LEU A 447 26.69 5.97 -36.87
CA LEU A 447 26.40 6.88 -38.01
C LEU A 447 26.66 8.34 -37.70
N ILE A 448 26.10 8.79 -36.59
CA ILE A 448 26.13 10.19 -36.21
C ILE A 448 27.56 10.63 -35.91
N GLU A 449 28.33 9.80 -35.20
CA GLU A 449 29.75 10.05 -34.93
C GLU A 449 30.59 10.06 -36.21
N ALA A 450 30.32 9.14 -37.14
CA ALA A 450 31.01 9.09 -38.42
C ALA A 450 30.72 10.33 -39.27
N ILE A 451 29.47 10.81 -39.28
CA ILE A 451 29.07 12.06 -39.95
C ILE A 451 29.76 13.26 -39.28
N VAL A 452 29.68 13.36 -37.95
CA VAL A 452 30.26 14.45 -37.16
C VAL A 452 31.75 14.55 -37.38
N GLY A 453 32.47 13.43 -37.27
CA GLY A 453 33.92 13.40 -37.44
C GLY A 453 34.35 13.71 -38.88
N ARG A 454 33.62 13.19 -39.88
CA ARG A 454 33.96 13.40 -41.30
C ARG A 454 33.74 14.83 -41.77
N TYR A 455 32.72 15.52 -41.25
CA TYR A 455 32.32 16.85 -41.70
C TYR A 455 32.52 17.95 -40.66
N GLY A 456 33.24 17.68 -39.56
CA GLY A 456 33.57 18.66 -38.52
C GLY A 456 32.33 19.30 -37.87
N LEU A 457 31.24 18.56 -37.72
CA LEU A 457 29.99 19.12 -37.21
C LEU A 457 30.03 19.28 -35.69
N LYS A 458 29.51 20.40 -35.19
CA LYS A 458 29.24 20.58 -33.76
C LYS A 458 27.76 20.29 -33.52
N ILE A 459 27.43 19.12 -32.97
CA ILE A 459 26.06 18.74 -32.57
C ILE A 459 26.07 18.15 -31.17
N ARG A 460 24.94 18.25 -30.46
CA ARG A 460 24.74 17.60 -29.15
C ARG A 460 24.09 16.24 -29.38
N LYS A 461 24.90 15.17 -29.36
CA LYS A 461 24.45 13.80 -29.70
C LYS A 461 23.27 13.37 -28.83
N GLU A 462 23.29 13.73 -27.55
CA GLU A 462 22.26 13.36 -26.57
C GLU A 462 20.89 13.96 -26.89
N LYS A 463 20.85 15.12 -27.57
CA LYS A 463 19.61 15.79 -27.97
C LYS A 463 19.09 15.34 -29.34
N LEU A 464 19.91 14.64 -30.11
CA LEU A 464 19.56 14.27 -31.48
C LEU A 464 18.33 13.35 -31.57
N PRO A 465 18.17 12.31 -30.72
CA PRO A 465 16.97 11.48 -30.70
C PRO A 465 15.68 12.28 -30.52
N GLU A 466 15.67 13.26 -29.62
CA GLU A 466 14.50 14.10 -29.35
C GLU A 466 14.11 14.92 -30.58
N VAL A 467 15.09 15.56 -31.23
CA VAL A 467 14.87 16.36 -32.46
C VAL A 467 14.35 15.47 -33.61
N LEU A 468 14.88 14.25 -33.73
CA LEU A 468 14.43 13.29 -34.73
C LEU A 468 12.96 12.87 -34.49
N VAL A 469 12.58 12.59 -33.25
CA VAL A 469 11.18 12.30 -32.90
C VAL A 469 10.27 13.51 -33.15
N ASP A 470 10.74 14.74 -32.93
CA ASP A 470 9.96 15.94 -33.25
C ASP A 470 9.67 16.10 -34.74
N ILE A 471 10.65 15.77 -35.58
CA ILE A 471 10.47 15.75 -37.03
C ILE A 471 9.44 14.67 -37.41
N LEU A 472 9.57 13.47 -36.82
CA LEU A 472 8.64 12.36 -37.05
C LEU A 472 7.20 12.74 -36.66
N ILE A 473 7.00 13.29 -35.46
CA ILE A 473 5.69 13.75 -34.96
C ILE A 473 5.11 14.80 -35.90
N LYS A 474 5.87 15.86 -36.22
CA LYS A 474 5.41 16.94 -37.11
C LYS A 474 4.99 16.41 -38.48
N LYS A 475 5.72 15.43 -39.02
CA LYS A 475 5.39 14.77 -40.28
C LYS A 475 4.10 13.96 -40.19
N ARG A 476 3.86 13.27 -39.07
CA ARG A 476 2.62 12.52 -38.82
C ARG A 476 1.41 13.42 -38.73
N THR A 477 1.49 14.50 -37.94
CA THR A 477 0.39 15.47 -37.80
C THR A 477 0.00 16.09 -39.15
N LYS A 478 0.97 16.38 -40.03
CA LYS A 478 0.70 17.01 -41.32
C LYS A 478 0.18 16.07 -42.41
N ARG A 479 0.58 14.79 -42.41
CA ARG A 479 0.35 13.89 -43.55
C ARG A 479 -0.54 12.68 -43.24
N GLY A 480 -1.03 12.53 -42.01
CA GLY A 480 -1.84 11.36 -41.60
C GLY A 480 -1.16 10.02 -41.93
N GLY A 481 0.17 9.98 -41.85
CA GLY A 481 0.98 9.05 -42.66
C GLY A 481 0.62 7.57 -42.52
N LYS A 482 0.46 6.87 -43.65
CA LYS A 482 -0.06 5.48 -43.75
C LYS A 482 0.81 4.37 -43.11
N ARG A 483 2.13 4.52 -42.98
CA ARG A 483 3.03 3.44 -42.50
C ARG A 483 3.82 3.84 -41.27
N LYS A 484 3.62 3.17 -40.13
CA LYS A 484 4.39 3.35 -38.88
C LYS A 484 5.85 2.91 -39.03
N THR A 485 6.78 3.66 -38.44
CA THR A 485 8.20 3.28 -38.28
C THR A 485 8.34 2.10 -37.32
N GLU A 486 9.51 1.48 -37.27
CA GLU A 486 9.78 0.39 -36.33
C GLU A 486 9.64 0.86 -34.87
N LEU A 487 10.20 2.02 -34.53
CA LEU A 487 10.01 2.66 -33.22
C LEU A 487 8.54 2.91 -32.88
N GLU A 488 7.74 3.45 -33.80
CA GLU A 488 6.29 3.68 -33.56
C GLU A 488 5.52 2.38 -33.28
N LYS A 489 5.89 1.30 -33.97
CA LYS A 489 5.28 -0.03 -33.73
C LYS A 489 5.63 -0.55 -32.34
N ILE A 490 6.90 -0.50 -31.96
CA ILE A 490 7.36 -0.97 -30.64
C ILE A 490 6.72 -0.16 -29.53
N VAL A 491 6.65 1.17 -29.66
CA VAL A 491 5.97 2.03 -28.68
C VAL A 491 4.49 1.65 -28.53
N CYS A 492 3.79 1.37 -29.64
CA CYS A 492 2.41 0.88 -29.57
C CYS A 492 2.31 -0.49 -28.89
N GLU A 493 3.14 -1.44 -29.29
CA GLU A 493 3.13 -2.81 -28.75
C GLU A 493 3.40 -2.80 -27.24
N ILE A 494 4.43 -2.07 -26.80
CA ILE A 494 4.74 -1.91 -25.37
C ILE A 494 3.59 -1.20 -24.66
N GLY A 495 3.08 -0.09 -25.21
CA GLY A 495 1.96 0.65 -24.61
C GLY A 495 0.74 -0.21 -24.38
N GLN A 496 0.36 -1.03 -25.36
CA GLN A 496 -0.75 -1.99 -25.25
C GLN A 496 -0.47 -3.06 -24.20
N LEU A 497 0.70 -3.69 -24.24
CA LEU A 497 1.09 -4.72 -23.27
C LEU A 497 1.02 -4.19 -21.83
N VAL A 498 1.56 -3.00 -21.57
CA VAL A 498 1.56 -2.40 -20.23
C VAL A 498 0.15 -1.98 -19.80
N MET A 499 -0.69 -1.50 -20.71
CA MET A 499 -2.07 -1.13 -20.42
C MET A 499 -2.88 -2.33 -19.91
N PHE A 500 -2.66 -3.52 -20.46
CA PHE A 500 -3.30 -4.76 -20.02
C PHE A 500 -2.55 -5.47 -18.88
N ASN A 501 -1.44 -4.90 -18.39
CA ASN A 501 -0.71 -5.46 -17.25
C ASN A 501 -1.40 -5.11 -15.92
N HIS A 502 -2.37 -5.91 -15.53
CA HIS A 502 -2.98 -5.83 -14.21
C HIS A 502 -2.04 -6.47 -13.18
N GLN A 503 -1.53 -5.64 -12.25
CA GLN A 503 -0.75 -6.14 -11.12
C GLN A 503 -1.60 -7.11 -10.28
N PRO A 504 -0.98 -8.15 -9.71
CA PRO A 504 -1.74 -9.23 -9.08
C PRO A 504 -2.32 -8.70 -7.77
N LYS A 505 -3.60 -8.95 -7.53
CA LYS A 505 -4.26 -8.62 -6.25
C LYS A 505 -4.10 -9.72 -5.20
N GLY A 506 -3.51 -10.85 -5.59
CA GLY A 506 -3.24 -11.99 -4.74
C GLY A 506 -2.44 -13.07 -5.46
N ARG A 507 -2.06 -14.12 -4.73
CA ARG A 507 -1.25 -15.24 -5.18
C ARG A 507 -1.91 -16.03 -6.32
N ASP A 508 -3.22 -16.22 -6.28
CA ASP A 508 -3.94 -16.91 -7.36
C ASP A 508 -3.82 -16.16 -8.70
N HIS A 509 -4.05 -14.84 -8.71
CA HIS A 509 -3.81 -14.00 -9.89
C HIS A 509 -2.33 -14.02 -10.30
N GLN A 510 -1.42 -14.01 -9.32
CA GLN A 510 0.01 -14.06 -9.59
C GLN A 510 0.40 -15.36 -10.31
N VAL A 511 -0.05 -16.50 -9.80
CA VAL A 511 0.17 -17.83 -10.36
C VAL A 511 -0.48 -17.95 -11.74
N GLN A 512 -1.68 -17.43 -11.93
CA GLN A 512 -2.35 -17.43 -13.24
C GLN A 512 -1.54 -16.65 -14.29
N ASN A 513 -1.05 -15.46 -13.94
CA ASN A 513 -0.19 -14.66 -14.80
C ASN A 513 1.15 -15.35 -15.11
N PHE A 514 1.70 -16.12 -14.16
CA PHE A 514 2.89 -16.95 -14.41
C PHE A 514 2.59 -18.10 -15.37
N ARG A 515 1.50 -18.85 -15.15
CA ARG A 515 1.10 -20.01 -15.96
C ARG A 515 0.79 -19.65 -17.41
N THR A 516 0.10 -18.54 -17.62
CA THR A 516 -0.27 -18.05 -18.97
C THR A 516 0.95 -17.60 -19.77
N GLY A 517 2.11 -17.40 -19.14
CA GLY A 517 3.27 -16.79 -19.79
C GLY A 517 3.05 -15.32 -20.11
N PHE A 518 2.06 -14.68 -19.49
CA PHE A 518 1.82 -13.26 -19.64
C PHE A 518 3.06 -12.43 -19.27
N MET A 519 3.89 -12.97 -18.36
CA MET A 519 5.19 -12.42 -17.95
C MET A 519 6.41 -13.06 -18.64
N GLY A 520 6.26 -13.99 -19.58
CA GLY A 520 7.38 -14.67 -20.25
C GLY A 520 6.95 -15.70 -21.28
#